data_AF-A0A2S9X3R7-F1
#
_entry.id   AF-A0A2S9X3R7-F1
#
_cell.length_a   1.000
_cell.length_b   1.000
_cell.length_c   1.000
_cell.angle_alpha   90.00
_cell.angle_beta   90.00
_cell.angle_gamma   90.00
#
_symmetry.space_group_name_H-M   'P 1'
#
loop_
_entity.id
_entity.type
_entity.pdbx_description
1 polymer ?
#
loop_
_entity_poly.entity_id
_entity_poly.type
_entity_poly.pdbx_seq_one_letter_code
_entity_poly.pdbx_strand_id
1 'polypeptide(L)'
;MTSAWHKVSESVLFRSGVSMAQDASRLPPDGLPAYRLLTGPDDSAFCKRVSEALALGYRLYGSPAATFNGERVIVAQAVLWPGADHAAD
;
A
#
# COMPACT_ATOMS: atom_id res chain seq x y z
N MET A 1 51.08 38.80 -5.63
CA MET A 1 50.71 37.76 -6.61
C MET A 1 51.41 36.50 -6.12
N THR A 2 50.76 35.50 -5.52
CA THR A 2 49.60 34.72 -5.96
C THR A 2 48.82 34.14 -4.77
N SER A 3 47.59 33.70 -5.06
CA SER A 3 46.40 33.79 -4.22
C SER A 3 46.22 32.78 -3.09
N ALA A 4 45.38 33.23 -2.15
CA ALA A 4 44.81 32.58 -0.99
C ALA A 4 44.03 31.28 -1.26
N TRP A 5 44.08 30.42 -0.24
CA TRP A 5 43.14 29.36 0.10
C TRP A 5 41.68 29.80 -0.02
N HIS A 6 40.84 28.98 -0.66
CA HIS A 6 39.53 28.55 -0.13
C HIS A 6 38.99 27.38 -0.98
N LYS A 7 38.75 26.29 -0.28
CA LYS A 7 38.13 25.04 -0.71
C LYS A 7 36.68 25.31 -1.13
N VAL A 8 36.38 25.30 -2.42
CA VAL A 8 35.01 25.42 -2.93
C VAL A 8 34.50 24.04 -3.38
N SER A 9 33.57 23.54 -2.56
CA SER A 9 32.44 22.65 -2.86
C SER A 9 32.72 21.24 -3.40
N GLU A 10 32.90 20.33 -2.45
CA GLU A 10 32.46 18.93 -2.51
C GLU A 10 30.92 18.89 -2.51
N SER A 11 30.27 19.25 -3.63
CA SER A 11 28.79 19.35 -3.71
C SER A 11 28.18 18.81 -5.00
N VAL A 12 28.82 17.82 -5.63
CA VAL A 12 28.21 17.05 -6.72
C VAL A 12 28.11 15.56 -6.34
N LEU A 13 27.53 15.29 -5.16
CA LEU A 13 27.02 13.95 -4.81
C LEU A 13 25.61 14.04 -4.17
N PHE A 14 24.81 15.02 -4.59
CA PHE A 14 23.40 15.13 -4.20
C PHE A 14 22.50 15.11 -5.44
N ARG A 15 22.54 14.01 -6.20
CA ARG A 15 21.52 13.70 -7.20
C ARG A 15 21.15 12.24 -7.07
N SER A 16 20.33 11.92 -6.07
CA SER A 16 19.36 10.81 -6.00
C SER A 16 18.88 10.66 -4.55
N GLY A 17 18.15 11.66 -4.06
CA GLY A 17 17.49 11.60 -2.75
C GLY A 17 16.14 10.89 -2.83
N VAL A 18 16.10 9.62 -3.25
CA VAL A 18 14.96 8.76 -2.93
C VAL A 18 15.35 8.02 -1.66
N SER A 19 14.77 8.46 -0.54
CA SER A 19 15.05 7.89 0.78
C SER A 19 14.55 6.46 0.84
N MET A 20 15.42 5.50 1.16
CA MET A 20 15.07 4.09 1.41
C MET A 20 13.96 3.95 2.49
N ALA A 21 13.81 4.93 3.39
CA ALA A 21 12.75 4.93 4.40
C ALA A 21 11.36 5.26 3.84
N GLN A 22 11.26 5.89 2.67
CA GLN A 22 9.98 6.20 2.01
C GLN A 22 9.40 5.01 1.23
N ASP A 23 10.22 4.00 0.95
CA ASP A 23 9.81 2.79 0.22
C ASP A 23 9.20 1.74 1.17
N ALA A 24 9.72 1.64 2.40
CA ALA A 24 9.18 0.75 3.44
C ALA A 24 7.74 1.10 3.86
N SER A 25 7.31 2.35 3.75
CA SER A 25 5.92 2.76 4.00
C SER A 25 4.98 2.53 2.81
N ARG A 26 5.52 2.32 1.60
CA ARG A 26 4.72 2.09 0.39
C ARG A 26 4.27 0.64 0.24
N LEU A 27 4.91 -0.27 0.96
CA LEU A 27 4.59 -1.69 0.92
C LEU A 27 3.87 -2.08 2.22
N PRO A 28 2.88 -2.98 2.13
CA PRO A 28 2.31 -3.60 3.31
C PRO A 28 3.36 -4.28 4.19
N PRO A 29 3.12 -4.44 5.50
CA PRO A 29 3.99 -5.23 6.37
C PRO A 29 4.06 -6.69 5.91
N ASP A 30 5.11 -7.38 6.35
CA ASP A 30 5.29 -8.83 6.19
C ASP A 30 5.24 -9.34 4.74
N GLY A 31 5.56 -8.47 3.77
CA GLY A 31 5.52 -8.82 2.35
C GLY A 31 4.11 -9.10 1.83
N LEU A 32 3.07 -8.62 2.53
CA LEU A 32 1.70 -8.76 2.07
C LEU A 32 1.49 -8.00 0.75
N PRO A 33 0.58 -8.48 -0.12
CA PRO A 33 0.32 -7.82 -1.39
C PRO A 33 -0.43 -6.50 -1.18
N ALA A 34 -0.07 -5.48 -1.94
CA ALA A 34 -0.68 -4.16 -1.83
C ALA A 34 -2.14 -4.11 -2.30
N TYR A 35 -2.56 -5.05 -3.15
CA TYR A 35 -3.96 -5.31 -3.49
C TYR A 35 -4.38 -6.67 -2.97
N ARG A 36 -5.56 -6.74 -2.34
CA ARG A 36 -6.17 -8.00 -1.88
C ARG A 36 -7.66 -8.00 -2.20
N LEU A 37 -8.12 -9.08 -2.83
CA LEU A 37 -9.55 -9.38 -2.95
C LEU A 37 -9.93 -10.40 -1.88
N LEU A 38 -10.66 -9.98 -0.86
CA LEU A 38 -11.18 -10.87 0.16
C LEU A 38 -12.52 -11.42 -0.32
N THR A 39 -12.69 -12.73 -0.31
CA THR A 39 -13.97 -13.39 -0.66
C THR A 39 -14.40 -14.39 0.41
N GLY A 40 -15.69 -14.68 0.48
CA GLY A 40 -16.24 -15.72 1.35
C GLY A 40 -17.76 -15.57 1.55
N PRO A 41 -18.37 -16.43 2.38
CA PRO A 41 -19.76 -16.28 2.77
C PRO A 41 -20.02 -14.94 3.46
N ASP A 42 -21.24 -14.41 3.34
CA ASP A 42 -21.69 -13.24 4.12
C ASP A 42 -21.88 -13.61 5.59
N ASP A 43 -20.78 -13.62 6.36
CA ASP A 43 -20.76 -13.99 7.76
C ASP A 43 -19.77 -13.18 8.59
N SER A 44 -19.80 -13.39 9.91
CA SER A 44 -18.92 -12.71 10.87
C SER A 44 -17.43 -12.97 10.61
N ALA A 45 -17.05 -14.11 10.03
CA ALA A 45 -15.66 -14.43 9.74
C ALA A 45 -15.16 -13.63 8.53
N PHE A 46 -16.02 -13.39 7.53
CA PHE A 46 -15.73 -12.45 6.45
C PHE A 46 -15.56 -11.02 6.99
N CYS A 47 -16.51 -10.53 7.80
CA CYS A 47 -16.41 -9.21 8.42
C CYS A 47 -15.10 -9.04 9.20
N LYS A 48 -14.72 -10.04 10.01
CA LYS A 48 -13.47 -10.03 10.79
C LYS A 48 -12.23 -9.87 9.91
N ARG A 49 -12.14 -10.61 8.80
CA ARG A 49 -10.99 -10.50 7.86
C ARG A 49 -10.90 -9.12 7.21
N VAL A 50 -12.04 -8.52 6.85
CA VAL A 50 -12.06 -7.15 6.32
C VAL A 50 -11.60 -6.17 7.41
N SER A 51 -12.13 -6.27 8.64
CA SER A 51 -11.72 -5.44 9.77
C SER A 51 -10.23 -5.56 10.09
N GLU A 52 -9.66 -6.77 10.04
CA GLU A 52 -8.23 -7.00 10.23
C GLU A 52 -7.39 -6.31 9.15
N ALA A 53 -7.81 -6.37 7.88
CA ALA A 53 -7.13 -5.65 6.81
C ALA A 53 -7.17 -4.13 7.02
N LEU A 54 -8.32 -3.60 7.45
CA LEU A 54 -8.46 -2.18 7.77
C LEU A 54 -7.58 -1.78 8.97
N ALA A 55 -7.51 -2.61 10.01
CA ALA A 55 -6.65 -2.39 11.17
C ALA A 55 -5.15 -2.40 10.82
N LEU A 56 -4.75 -3.19 9.82
CA LEU A 56 -3.39 -3.18 9.27
C LEU A 56 -3.07 -1.91 8.48
N GLY A 57 -4.07 -1.13 8.07
CA GLY A 57 -3.89 0.12 7.31
C GLY A 57 -4.31 0.03 5.84
N TYR A 58 -4.88 -1.08 5.39
CA TYR A 58 -5.52 -1.13 4.07
C TYR A 58 -6.76 -0.22 4.03
N ARG A 59 -7.16 0.18 2.83
CA ARG A 59 -8.36 0.97 2.54
C ARG A 59 -9.31 0.16 1.67
N LEU A 60 -10.61 0.35 1.85
CA LEU A 60 -11.61 -0.26 0.99
C LEU A 60 -11.51 0.33 -0.42
N TYR A 61 -11.55 -0.54 -1.43
CA TYR A 61 -11.69 -0.14 -2.82
C TYR A 61 -13.12 -0.40 -3.28
N GLY A 62 -13.85 0.69 -3.52
CA GLY A 62 -15.24 0.64 -3.97
C GLY A 62 -16.19 -0.09 -3.02
N SER A 63 -17.39 -0.37 -3.54
CA SER A 63 -18.42 -1.14 -2.84
C SER A 63 -18.14 -2.64 -2.91
N PRO A 64 -18.57 -3.43 -1.90
CA PRO A 64 -18.50 -4.88 -1.98
C PRO A 64 -19.38 -5.41 -3.11
N ALA A 65 -18.98 -6.53 -3.69
CA ALA A 65 -19.79 -7.32 -4.60
C ALA A 65 -20.41 -8.50 -3.84
N ALA A 66 -21.67 -8.83 -4.09
CA ALA A 66 -22.34 -9.97 -3.48
C ALA A 66 -23.11 -10.76 -4.54
N THR A 67 -23.05 -12.09 -4.46
CA THR A 67 -23.79 -12.99 -5.35
C THR A 67 -24.31 -14.22 -4.59
N PHE A 68 -25.44 -14.77 -5.01
CA PHE A 68 -25.99 -16.00 -4.43
C PHE A 68 -25.52 -17.21 -5.24
N ASN A 69 -24.88 -18.18 -4.58
CA ASN A 69 -24.32 -19.36 -5.26
C ASN A 69 -25.30 -20.55 -5.36
N GLY A 70 -26.57 -20.39 -4.96
CA GLY A 70 -27.56 -21.47 -4.86
C GLY A 70 -27.78 -21.98 -3.44
N GLU A 71 -26.88 -21.67 -2.51
CA GLU A 71 -26.96 -22.08 -1.10
C GLU A 71 -26.86 -20.88 -0.16
N ARG A 72 -25.92 -19.96 -0.41
CA ARG A 72 -25.68 -18.78 0.41
C ARG A 72 -25.13 -17.60 -0.38
N VAL A 73 -25.15 -16.43 0.23
CA VAL A 73 -24.53 -15.22 -0.34
C VAL A 73 -23.02 -15.31 -0.17
N ILE A 74 -22.30 -15.10 -1.27
CA ILE A 74 -20.86 -14.95 -1.34
C ILE A 74 -20.55 -13.48 -1.59
N VAL A 75 -19.71 -12.90 -0.75
CA VAL A 75 -19.29 -11.50 -0.80
C VAL A 75 -17.82 -11.43 -1.22
N ALA A 76 -17.49 -10.38 -1.96
CA ALA A 76 -16.13 -9.99 -2.28
C ALA A 76 -15.92 -8.52 -1.93
N GLN A 77 -14.81 -8.21 -1.24
CA GLN A 77 -14.37 -6.86 -0.93
C GLN A 77 -12.90 -6.69 -1.31
N ALA A 78 -12.63 -5.74 -2.19
CA ALA A 78 -11.27 -5.34 -2.53
C ALA A 78 -10.72 -4.37 -1.48
N VAL A 79 -9.45 -4.54 -1.14
CA VAL A 79 -8.70 -3.61 -0.27
C VAL A 79 -7.35 -3.27 -0.87
N LEU A 80 -6.95 -2.01 -0.74
CA LEU A 80 -5.72 -1.43 -1.27
C LEU A 80 -4.84 -0.88 -0.16
N TRP A 81 -3.54 -1.09 -0.29
CA TRP A 81 -2.56 -0.39 0.50
C TRP A 81 -2.39 1.02 -0.06
N PRO A 82 -2.41 2.08 0.77
CA PRO A 82 -2.38 3.47 0.29
C PRO A 82 -1.20 3.84 -0.63
N GLY A 83 -0.12 3.05 -0.62
CA GLY A 83 1.04 3.25 -1.49
C GLY A 83 0.91 2.68 -2.92
N ALA A 84 -0.12 1.87 -3.20
CA ALA A 84 -0.34 1.23 -4.50
C ALA A 84 -1.22 2.04 -5.46
N ASP A 85 -1.77 3.16 -4.98
CA ASP A 85 -2.78 3.97 -5.67
C ASP A 85 -2.22 4.79 -6.86
N HIS A 86 -0.94 4.59 -7.22
CA HIS A 86 -0.25 5.29 -8.31
C HIS A 86 -0.22 4.54 -9.65
N ALA A 87 -0.78 3.32 -9.74
CA ALA A 87 -0.75 2.49 -10.95
C ALA A 87 -2.02 2.56 -11.82
N ALA A 88 -2.97 3.42 -11.47
CA ALA A 88 -4.22 3.62 -12.23
C ALA A 88 -4.30 5.06 -12.74
N ASP A 89 -3.46 5.38 -13.72
CA ASP A 89 -3.62 6.52 -14.64
C ASP A 89 -3.59 5.99 -16.08
#